data_AF-D5EYG6-F1
#
_entry.id   AF-D5EYG6-F1
#
_cell.length_a   1.000
_cell.length_b   1.000
_cell.length_c   1.000
_cell.angle_alpha   90.00
_cell.angle_beta   90.00
_cell.angle_gamma   90.00
#
_symmetry.space_group_name_H-M   'P 1'
#
loop_
_entity.id
_entity.type
_entity.pdbx_description
1 polymer ?
#
loop_
_entity_poly.entity_id
_entity_poly.type
_entity_poly.pdbx_seq_one_letter_code
_entity_poly.pdbx_strand_id
1 'polypeptide(L)'
;MAQRYKKYWEWPHGCPNIFLKRPAAYIQRVSQLSGIGPDEPIGIPCDRPARWISVARAMAIQENGTAQIDDFAMLKGFDLCRQDAQ
;
A
#
# COMPACT_ATOMS: atom_id res chain seq x y z
N MET A 1 9.82 -1.25 -20.77
CA MET A 1 9.40 -2.07 -19.60
C MET A 1 8.49 -1.34 -18.59
N ALA A 2 7.97 -0.14 -18.87
CA ALA A 2 7.15 0.64 -17.92
C ALA A 2 5.63 0.40 -18.02
N GLN A 3 5.14 -0.30 -19.06
CA GLN A 3 3.70 -0.42 -19.32
C GLN A 3 2.97 -1.42 -18.41
N ARG A 4 3.68 -2.41 -17.84
CA ARG A 4 3.06 -3.60 -17.23
C ARG A 4 2.60 -3.38 -15.78
N TYR A 5 3.25 -2.47 -15.04
CA TYR A 5 2.92 -2.15 -13.65
C TYR A 5 1.60 -1.36 -13.47
N LYS A 6 1.00 -0.83 -14.55
CA LYS A 6 -0.22 -0.02 -14.47
C LYS A 6 -1.46 -0.83 -14.08
N LYS A 7 -1.56 -2.09 -14.53
CA LYS A 7 -2.85 -2.82 -14.53
C LYS A 7 -3.33 -3.29 -13.16
N TYR A 8 -2.45 -3.51 -12.19
CA TYR A 8 -2.81 -4.12 -10.90
C TYR A 8 -2.91 -3.12 -9.74
N TRP A 9 -2.56 -1.85 -9.98
CA TRP A 9 -2.51 -0.76 -9.00
C TRP A 9 -3.43 0.42 -9.39
N GLU A 10 -4.26 0.22 -10.40
CA GLU A 10 -5.31 1.15 -10.79
C GLU A 10 -6.56 0.90 -9.93
N TRP A 11 -6.89 1.87 -9.09
CA TRP A 11 -8.15 1.96 -8.38
C TRP A 11 -9.31 2.18 -9.35
N PRO A 12 -10.52 1.63 -9.12
CA PRO A 12 -11.61 1.72 -10.09
C PRO A 12 -12.18 3.14 -10.33
N HIS A 13 -11.73 4.20 -9.64
CA HIS A 13 -12.39 5.51 -9.64
C HIS A 13 -11.44 6.71 -9.56
N GLY A 14 -10.34 6.72 -10.31
CA GLY A 14 -9.52 7.94 -10.46
C GLY A 14 -8.76 8.38 -9.20
N CYS A 15 -8.65 7.51 -8.18
CA CYS A 15 -7.73 7.74 -7.08
C CYS A 15 -6.29 7.67 -7.60
N PRO A 16 -5.42 8.64 -7.26
CA PRO A 16 -4.07 8.68 -7.81
C PRO A 16 -3.32 7.42 -7.42
N ASN A 17 -2.83 6.70 -8.43
CA ASN A 17 -1.90 5.59 -8.22
C ASN A 17 -0.60 6.19 -7.66
N ILE A 18 -0.43 6.05 -6.35
CA ILE A 18 0.69 6.61 -5.58
C ILE A 18 2.07 6.06 -6.03
N PHE A 19 2.08 5.00 -6.84
CA PHE A 19 3.27 4.36 -7.39
C PHE A 19 3.52 4.71 -8.87
N LEU A 20 2.56 5.29 -9.58
CA LEU A 20 2.61 5.53 -11.02
C LEU A 20 3.73 6.51 -11.44
N LYS A 21 4.27 7.28 -10.49
CA LYS A 21 5.42 8.19 -10.69
C LYS A 21 6.70 7.76 -9.96
N ARG A 22 6.72 6.59 -9.32
CA ARG A 22 7.87 6.17 -8.50
C ARG A 22 8.86 5.32 -9.31
N PRO A 23 10.18 5.47 -9.07
CA PRO A 23 11.19 4.68 -9.77
C PRO A 23 10.96 3.17 -9.59
N ALA A 24 11.37 2.35 -10.56
CA ALA A 24 11.24 0.88 -10.46
C ALA A 24 11.93 0.31 -9.20
N ALA A 25 13.10 0.87 -8.82
CA ALA A 25 13.79 0.51 -7.58
C ALA A 25 12.98 0.83 -6.32
N TYR A 26 12.13 1.87 -6.37
CA TYR A 26 11.22 2.19 -5.27
C TYR A 26 10.17 1.10 -5.12
N ILE A 27 9.51 0.75 -6.23
CA ILE A 27 8.45 -0.26 -6.25
C ILE A 27 9.01 -1.63 -5.82
N GLN A 28 10.22 -1.99 -6.26
CA GLN A 28 10.86 -3.24 -5.90
C GLN A 28 11.15 -3.34 -4.39
N ARG A 29 11.63 -2.26 -3.78
CA ARG A 29 11.94 -2.25 -2.34
C ARG A 29 10.67 -2.22 -1.48
N VAL A 30 9.63 -1.49 -1.88
CA VAL A 30 8.31 -1.56 -1.23
C VAL A 30 7.72 -2.98 -1.34
N SER A 31 7.85 -3.62 -2.51
CA SER A 31 7.39 -5.00 -2.71
C SER A 31 8.12 -5.98 -1.79
N GLN A 32 9.44 -5.87 -1.65
CA GLN A 32 10.23 -6.69 -0.72
C GLN A 32 9.81 -6.49 0.74
N LEU A 33 9.57 -5.25 1.16
CA LEU A 33 9.20 -4.93 2.53
C LEU A 33 7.76 -5.32 2.89
N SER A 34 6.82 -5.17 1.95
CA SER A 34 5.40 -5.48 2.15
C SER A 34 5.06 -6.95 1.93
N GLY A 35 5.93 -7.70 1.24
CA GLY A 35 5.67 -9.06 0.79
C GLY A 35 4.66 -9.17 -0.35
N ILE A 36 4.23 -8.04 -0.93
CA ILE A 36 3.25 -7.99 -2.03
C ILE A 36 4.01 -7.75 -3.33
N GLY A 37 3.81 -8.63 -4.32
CA GLY A 37 4.48 -8.52 -5.61
C GLY A 37 4.16 -7.20 -6.33
N PRO A 38 5.07 -6.67 -7.17
CA PRO A 38 4.82 -5.41 -7.89
C PRO A 38 3.73 -5.53 -8.96
N ASP A 39 3.35 -6.75 -9.34
CA ASP A 39 2.22 -7.04 -10.23
C ASP A 39 1.03 -7.66 -9.47
N GLU A 40 1.13 -7.77 -8.13
CA GLU A 40 0.09 -8.39 -7.32
C GLU A 40 -0.93 -7.33 -6.89
N PRO A 41 -2.24 -7.56 -7.11
CA PRO A 41 -3.25 -6.58 -6.71
C PRO A 41 -3.33 -6.49 -5.18
N ILE A 42 -3.24 -5.27 -4.64
CA ILE A 42 -3.52 -5.05 -3.21
C ILE A 42 -5.00 -5.30 -2.91
N GLY A 43 -5.90 -4.89 -3.82
CA GLY A 43 -7.34 -4.93 -3.63
C GLY A 43 -7.90 -3.65 -3.01
N ILE A 44 -9.16 -3.69 -2.58
CA ILE A 44 -9.89 -2.55 -1.97
C ILE A 44 -9.54 -2.45 -0.47
N PRO A 45 -9.38 -1.26 0.16
CA PRO A 45 -8.86 -1.15 1.52
C PRO A 45 -9.89 -1.64 2.53
N CYS A 46 -11.18 -1.48 2.23
CA CYS A 46 -12.26 -2.00 3.05
C CYS A 46 -12.30 -3.54 3.07
N ASP A 47 -11.94 -4.19 1.96
CA ASP A 47 -11.99 -5.65 1.86
C ASP A 47 -10.70 -6.29 2.40
N ARG A 48 -9.56 -5.62 2.21
CA ARG A 48 -8.23 -6.14 2.56
C ARG A 48 -7.35 -5.07 3.22
N PRO A 49 -7.73 -4.53 4.39
CA PRO A 49 -7.02 -3.42 5.04
C PRO A 49 -5.58 -3.78 5.42
N ALA A 50 -5.32 -5.02 5.80
CA ALA A 50 -3.98 -5.49 6.17
C ALA A 50 -2.96 -5.36 5.03
N ARG A 51 -3.39 -5.59 3.78
CA ARG A 51 -2.50 -5.44 2.60
C ARG A 51 -2.14 -3.99 2.36
N TRP A 52 -3.09 -3.08 2.56
CA TRP A 52 -2.88 -1.64 2.47
C TRP A 52 -1.95 -1.11 3.56
N ILE A 53 -2.14 -1.56 4.80
CA ILE A 53 -1.29 -1.18 5.92
C ILE A 53 0.15 -1.68 5.74
N SER A 54 0.32 -2.93 5.28
CA SER A 54 1.65 -3.47 4.96
C SER A 54 2.38 -2.62 3.90
N VAL A 55 1.66 -2.19 2.85
CA VAL A 55 2.23 -1.33 1.81
C VAL A 55 2.52 0.08 2.34
N ALA A 56 1.64 0.66 3.17
CA ALA A 56 1.85 1.96 3.79
C ALA A 56 3.09 1.94 4.70
N ARG A 57 3.25 0.89 5.52
CA ARG A 57 4.44 0.68 6.34
C ARG A 57 5.70 0.56 5.49
N ALA A 58 5.67 -0.26 4.43
CA ALA A 58 6.80 -0.42 3.52
C ALA A 58 7.23 0.90 2.86
N MET A 59 6.28 1.73 2.45
CA MET A 59 6.56 3.08 1.95
C MET A 59 7.16 3.98 3.02
N ALA A 60 6.61 3.99 4.23
CA ALA A 60 7.11 4.83 5.31
C ALA A 60 8.52 4.42 5.78
N ILE A 61 8.84 3.13 5.81
CA ILE A 61 10.21 2.62 6.02
C ILE A 61 11.13 3.17 4.92
N GLN A 62 10.68 3.14 3.67
CA GLN A 62 11.49 3.56 2.54
C GLN A 62 11.70 5.06 2.44
N GLU A 63 10.71 5.87 2.80
CA GLU A 63 10.77 7.33 2.72
C GLU A 63 11.42 7.95 3.95
N ASN A 64 11.13 7.41 5.13
CA ASN A 64 11.50 8.04 6.41
C ASN A 64 12.49 7.21 7.23
N GLY A 65 12.84 6.00 6.77
CA GLY A 65 13.72 5.08 7.52
C GLY A 65 13.08 4.51 8.79
N THR A 66 11.80 4.78 9.05
CA THR A 66 11.13 4.39 10.29
C THR A 66 10.67 2.94 10.23
N ALA A 67 11.27 2.09 11.07
CA ALA A 67 10.85 0.69 11.22
C ALA A 67 9.78 0.49 12.32
N GLN A 68 9.47 1.54 13.10
CA GLN A 68 8.62 1.47 14.28
C GLN A 68 7.13 1.70 13.96
N ILE A 69 6.65 1.09 12.88
CA ILE A 69 5.22 1.13 12.54
C ILE A 69 4.60 -0.19 13.00
N ASP A 70 3.64 -0.09 13.92
CA ASP A 70 2.87 -1.21 14.43
C ASP A 70 1.63 -1.44 13.55
N ASP A 71 1.69 -2.49 12.74
CA ASP A 71 0.62 -2.88 11.82
C ASP A 71 -0.68 -3.22 12.57
N PHE A 72 -0.60 -3.75 13.80
CA PHE A 72 -1.77 -4.09 14.61
C PHE A 72 -2.47 -2.83 15.12
N ALA A 73 -1.69 -1.85 15.60
CA ALA A 73 -2.22 -0.56 16.01
C ALA A 73 -2.87 0.19 14.82
N MET A 74 -2.25 0.13 13.64
CA MET A 74 -2.82 0.71 12.42
C MET A 74 -4.12 0.03 12.01
N LEU A 75 -4.20 -1.30 12.10
CA LEU A 75 -5.41 -2.06 11.78
C LEU A 75 -6.55 -1.70 12.74
N LYS A 76 -6.28 -1.62 14.04
CA LYS A 76 -7.27 -1.15 15.02
C LYS A 76 -7.75 0.27 14.73
N GLY A 77 -6.83 1.18 14.38
CA GLY A 77 -7.19 2.55 14.01
C GLY A 77 -8.11 2.59 12.79
N PHE A 78 -7.84 1.76 11.79
CA PHE A 78 -8.70 1.62 10.61
C PHE A 78 -10.12 1.15 10.98
N ASP A 79 -10.24 0.16 11.86
CA ASP A 79 -11.53 -0.35 12.32
C ASP A 79 -12.32 0.70 13.11
N LEU A 80 -11.65 1.52 13.93
CA LEU A 80 -12.28 2.64 14.65
C LEU A 80 -12.83 3.70 13.67
N CYS A 81 -12.02 4.11 12.69
CA CYS A 81 -12.45 5.07 11.67
C CYS A 81 -13.65 4.57 10.85
N ARG A 82 -13.82 3.25 10.69
CA ARG A 82 -14.98 2.67 10.02
C ARG A 82 -16.24 2.73 10.87
N GLN A 83 -16.12 2.59 12.18
CA GLN A 83 -17.26 2.66 13.10
C GLN A 83 -17.83 4.08 13.19
N ASP A 84 -16.96 5.11 13.14
CA ASP A 84 -17.38 6.51 13.17
C ASP A 84 -18.03 7.00 11.86
N ALA A 85 -17.89 6.24 10.76
CA ALA A 85 -18.45 6.56 9.46
C ALA A 85 -19.82 5.90 9.19
N GLN A 86 -20.34 5.13 10.15
CA GLN A 86 -21.71 4.58 10.14
C GLN A 86 -22.68 5.49 10.87
#